data_AF-A0A371IKW2-F1
#
_entry.id   AF-A0A371IKW2-F1
#
_cell.length_a   1.000
_cell.length_b   1.000
_cell.length_c   1.000
_cell.angle_alpha   90.00
_cell.angle_beta   90.00
_cell.angle_gamma   90.00
#
_symmetry.space_group_name_H-M   'P 1'
#
loop_
_entity.id
_entity.type
_entity.pdbx_description
1 polymer ?
#
loop_
_entity_poly.entity_id
_entity_poly.type
_entity_poly.pdbx_seq_one_letter_code
_entity_poly.pdbx_strand_id
1 'polypeptide(L)'
;MDYKSDYILHTEFEIINKFLRKKYNRSLLENKHLIEFTESCILLLLSLKFWEKKLEETYKDKADTIKYIQEMISDLLNIMILTPLEMKIPALFLIRRLQELSLKYIYFFDHQIECIKKEEDENYKTIKNLQEIKEYIKNYPFSNKYNIDKSKLENLITNIIKNWDNSYKEMSNYVHASNTSYFDKVNYLNDFKFEDKDIIFINNHIKNISSVVNSLFIIFHFKDYVRFADYPEKCMIRSSIESELNYKKKIIDIFKEI
;
A
#
# COMPACT_ATOMS: atom_id res chain seq x y z
N MET A 1 19.75 0.94 -4.66
CA MET A 1 19.40 -0.15 -3.73
C MET A 1 20.70 -0.83 -3.32
N ASP A 2 20.81 -1.40 -2.11
CA ASP A 2 22.06 -2.10 -1.72
C ASP A 2 22.03 -3.57 -2.16
N TYR A 3 23.20 -4.20 -2.26
CA TYR A 3 23.35 -5.57 -2.77
C TYR A 3 22.51 -6.60 -1.99
N LYS A 4 22.39 -6.42 -0.66
CA LYS A 4 21.59 -7.30 0.20
C LYS A 4 20.10 -7.16 -0.10
N SER A 5 19.65 -5.94 -0.37
CA SER A 5 18.28 -5.66 -0.76
C SER A 5 17.94 -6.27 -2.12
N ASP A 6 18.83 -6.12 -3.11
CA ASP A 6 18.64 -6.69 -4.45
C ASP A 6 18.56 -8.22 -4.40
N TYR A 7 19.38 -8.86 -3.56
CA TYR A 7 19.33 -10.31 -3.34
C TYR A 7 18.00 -10.79 -2.74
N ILE A 8 17.46 -10.08 -1.74
CA ILE A 8 16.17 -10.42 -1.13
C ILE A 8 15.05 -10.30 -2.16
N LEU A 9 15.04 -9.22 -2.93
CA LEU A 9 14.02 -8.98 -3.97
C LEU A 9 14.07 -10.09 -5.04
N HIS A 10 15.26 -10.44 -5.52
CA HIS A 10 15.42 -11.52 -6.49
C HIS A 10 14.96 -12.87 -5.94
N THR A 11 15.27 -13.17 -4.68
CA THR A 11 14.86 -14.42 -4.03
C THR A 11 13.35 -14.54 -3.94
N GLU A 12 12.66 -13.49 -3.49
CA GLU A 12 11.19 -13.46 -3.41
C GLU A 12 10.55 -13.55 -4.81
N PHE A 13 11.14 -12.90 -5.82
CA PHE A 13 10.68 -12.99 -7.19
C PHE A 13 10.71 -14.43 -7.73
N GLU A 14 11.82 -15.14 -7.52
CA GLU A 14 11.94 -16.54 -7.94
C GLU A 14 10.95 -17.46 -7.22
N ILE A 15 10.66 -17.21 -5.94
CA ILE A 15 9.64 -17.95 -5.19
C ILE A 15 8.26 -17.77 -5.83
N ILE A 16 7.87 -16.53 -6.15
CA ILE A 16 6.58 -16.21 -6.76
C ILE A 16 6.49 -16.79 -8.16
N ASN A 17 7.53 -16.61 -9.00
CA ASN A 17 7.58 -17.16 -10.35
C ASN A 17 7.46 -18.69 -10.34
N LYS A 18 8.17 -19.37 -9.43
CA LYS A 18 8.09 -20.82 -9.25
C LYS A 18 6.69 -21.27 -8.82
N PHE A 19 6.06 -20.53 -7.89
CA PHE A 19 4.71 -20.82 -7.44
C PHE A 19 3.68 -20.70 -8.58
N LEU A 20 3.71 -19.60 -9.33
CA LEU A 20 2.80 -19.37 -10.46
C LEU A 20 2.98 -20.40 -11.58
N ARG A 21 4.22 -20.75 -11.90
CA ARG A 21 4.52 -21.80 -12.87
C ARG A 21 3.97 -23.15 -12.42
N LYS A 22 4.20 -23.53 -11.16
CA LYS A 22 3.77 -24.83 -10.63
C LYS A 22 2.25 -24.94 -10.49
N LYS A 23 1.59 -23.90 -10.00
CA LYS A 23 0.16 -23.96 -9.62
C LYS A 23 -0.78 -23.57 -10.77
N TYR A 24 -0.34 -22.65 -11.64
CA TYR A 24 -1.19 -22.07 -12.67
C TYR A 24 -0.62 -22.19 -14.09
N ASN A 25 0.55 -22.82 -14.25
CA ASN A 25 1.26 -22.91 -15.53
C ASN A 25 1.48 -21.53 -16.18
N ARG A 26 1.75 -20.51 -15.36
CA ARG A 26 2.04 -19.14 -15.81
C ARG A 26 3.44 -18.72 -15.41
N SER A 27 4.21 -18.22 -16.37
CA SER A 27 5.57 -17.72 -16.16
C SER A 27 5.58 -16.19 -16.16
N LEU A 28 6.18 -15.58 -15.14
CA LEU A 28 6.38 -14.13 -15.10
C LEU A 28 7.44 -13.66 -16.11
N LEU A 29 8.41 -14.54 -16.41
CA LEU A 29 9.55 -14.23 -17.28
C LEU A 29 9.18 -14.03 -18.76
N GLU A 30 7.95 -14.34 -19.15
CA GLU A 30 7.48 -14.22 -20.54
C GLU A 30 7.10 -12.79 -20.91
N ASN A 31 6.85 -11.93 -19.92
CA ASN A 31 6.40 -10.56 -20.14
C ASN A 31 7.16 -9.60 -19.22
N LYS A 32 7.91 -8.66 -19.82
CA LYS A 32 8.69 -7.64 -19.08
C LYS A 32 7.82 -6.82 -18.12
N HIS A 33 6.60 -6.47 -18.51
CA HIS A 33 5.69 -5.70 -17.66
C HIS A 33 5.20 -6.50 -16.45
N LEU A 34 5.04 -7.83 -16.57
CA LEU A 34 4.76 -8.69 -15.41
C LEU A 34 5.94 -8.76 -14.45
N ILE A 35 7.18 -8.75 -14.97
CA ILE A 35 8.38 -8.68 -14.13
C ILE A 35 8.35 -7.38 -13.33
N GLU A 36 8.27 -6.23 -14.01
CA GLU A 36 8.25 -4.90 -13.37
C GLU A 36 7.10 -4.73 -12.36
N PHE A 37 5.91 -5.26 -12.68
CA PHE A 37 4.77 -5.30 -11.78
C PHE A 37 5.07 -6.13 -10.52
N THR A 38 5.59 -7.34 -10.70
CA THR A 38 5.87 -8.26 -9.59
C THR A 38 6.95 -7.68 -8.67
N GLU A 39 8.01 -7.10 -9.22
CA GLU A 39 9.04 -6.41 -8.45
C GLU A 39 8.46 -5.27 -7.61
N SER A 40 7.56 -4.47 -8.19
CA SER A 40 6.88 -3.38 -7.48
C SER A 40 5.99 -3.90 -6.34
N CYS A 41 5.29 -5.02 -6.55
CA CYS A 41 4.53 -5.67 -5.48
C CYS A 41 5.44 -6.25 -4.39
N ILE A 42 6.57 -6.88 -4.74
CA ILE A 42 7.52 -7.42 -3.77
C ILE A 42 8.10 -6.29 -2.90
N LEU A 43 8.43 -5.14 -3.49
CA LEU A 43 8.91 -3.99 -2.74
C LEU A 43 7.91 -3.53 -1.67
N LEU A 44 6.63 -3.42 -2.03
CA LEU A 44 5.57 -3.08 -1.09
C LEU A 44 5.35 -4.20 -0.05
N LEU A 45 5.41 -5.47 -0.46
CA LEU A 45 5.25 -6.62 0.44
C LEU A 45 6.33 -6.61 1.52
N LEU A 46 7.58 -6.46 1.12
CA LEU A 46 8.72 -6.42 2.05
C LEU A 46 8.61 -5.21 2.97
N SER A 47 8.25 -4.03 2.44
CA SER A 47 8.09 -2.84 3.28
C SER A 47 6.99 -3.03 4.34
N LEU A 48 5.84 -3.61 3.97
CA LEU A 48 4.75 -3.92 4.90
C LEU A 48 5.17 -4.94 5.96
N LYS A 49 5.87 -6.02 5.57
CA LYS A 49 6.38 -7.03 6.52
C LYS A 49 7.36 -6.42 7.53
N PHE A 50 8.21 -5.49 7.11
CA PHE A 50 9.11 -4.78 8.03
C PHE A 50 8.34 -3.88 9.00
N TRP A 51 7.33 -3.15 8.50
CA TRP A 51 6.44 -2.36 9.35
C TRP A 51 5.71 -3.23 10.36
N GLU A 52 5.06 -4.31 9.92
CA GLU A 52 4.36 -5.28 10.76
C GLU A 52 5.26 -5.74 11.90
N LYS A 53 6.42 -6.33 11.56
CA LYS A 53 7.36 -6.88 12.53
C LYS A 53 7.78 -5.85 13.58
N LYS A 54 8.20 -4.66 13.13
CA LYS A 54 8.72 -3.63 14.04
C LYS A 54 7.65 -3.03 14.93
N LEU A 55 6.46 -2.81 14.39
CA LEU A 55 5.34 -2.24 15.14
C LEU A 55 4.76 -3.26 16.11
N GLU A 56 4.69 -4.54 15.76
CA GLU A 56 4.28 -5.61 16.65
C GLU A 56 5.27 -5.82 17.81
N GLU A 57 6.57 -5.79 17.53
CA GLU A 57 7.63 -5.84 18.56
C GLU A 57 7.50 -4.66 19.56
N THR A 58 7.12 -3.48 19.07
CA THR A 58 7.06 -2.23 19.85
C THR A 58 5.73 -2.05 20.59
N TYR A 59 4.61 -2.47 19.99
CA TYR A 59 3.24 -2.18 20.44
C TYR A 59 2.41 -3.46 20.60
N LYS A 60 2.81 -4.32 21.53
CA LYS A 60 2.11 -5.60 21.81
C LYS A 60 0.65 -5.41 22.22
N ASP A 61 0.32 -4.27 22.80
CA ASP A 61 -1.03 -3.88 23.21
C ASP A 61 -1.93 -3.45 22.04
N LYS A 62 -1.39 -3.31 20.82
CA LYS A 62 -2.12 -2.87 19.62
C LYS A 62 -2.25 -3.98 18.56
N ALA A 63 -2.21 -5.24 18.98
CA ALA A 63 -2.23 -6.40 18.08
C ALA A 63 -3.41 -6.36 17.08
N ASP A 64 -4.60 -5.93 17.51
CA ASP A 64 -5.77 -5.82 16.62
C ASP A 64 -5.59 -4.79 15.50
N THR A 65 -4.81 -3.73 15.74
CA THR A 65 -4.50 -2.77 14.68
C THR A 65 -3.48 -3.34 13.70
N ILE A 66 -2.52 -4.16 14.16
CA ILE A 66 -1.52 -4.80 13.29
C ILE A 66 -2.18 -5.75 12.27
N LYS A 67 -3.34 -6.35 12.60
CA LYS A 67 -4.14 -7.17 11.67
C LYS A 67 -4.46 -6.45 10.36
N TYR A 68 -4.55 -5.11 10.36
CA TYR A 68 -4.77 -4.35 9.12
C TYR A 68 -3.55 -4.43 8.18
N ILE A 69 -2.33 -4.44 8.71
CA ILE A 69 -1.10 -4.64 7.90
C ILE A 69 -1.06 -6.07 7.37
N GLN A 70 -1.44 -7.06 8.19
CA GLN A 70 -1.55 -8.47 7.77
C GLN A 70 -2.56 -8.65 6.63
N GLU A 71 -3.72 -8.01 6.73
CA GLU A 71 -4.72 -8.03 5.66
C GLU A 71 -4.19 -7.34 4.39
N MET A 72 -3.43 -6.25 4.53
CA MET A 72 -2.76 -5.63 3.37
C MET A 72 -1.73 -6.57 2.71
N ILE A 73 -0.97 -7.32 3.51
CA ILE A 73 -0.04 -8.33 2.99
C ILE A 73 -0.81 -9.43 2.23
N SER A 74 -1.93 -9.90 2.80
CA SER A 74 -2.80 -10.91 2.18
C SER A 74 -3.39 -10.43 0.85
N ASP A 75 -3.95 -9.22 0.82
CA ASP A 75 -4.49 -8.60 -0.39
C ASP A 75 -3.42 -8.46 -1.49
N LEU A 76 -2.20 -8.05 -1.11
CA LEU A 76 -1.08 -7.91 -2.04
C LEU A 76 -0.60 -9.24 -2.62
N LEU A 77 -0.56 -10.30 -1.81
CA LEU A 77 -0.27 -11.66 -2.29
C LEU A 77 -1.31 -12.11 -3.32
N ASN A 78 -2.59 -11.82 -3.09
CA ASN A 78 -3.66 -12.13 -4.04
C ASN A 78 -3.54 -11.29 -5.32
N ILE A 79 -3.19 -10.01 -5.24
CA ILE A 79 -2.95 -9.16 -6.42
C ILE A 79 -1.84 -9.75 -7.31
N MET A 80 -0.73 -10.20 -6.70
CA MET A 80 0.38 -10.84 -7.42
C MET A 80 -0.01 -12.17 -8.09
N ILE A 81 -1.12 -12.79 -7.70
CA ILE A 81 -1.66 -13.99 -8.35
C ILE A 81 -2.67 -13.61 -9.42
N LEU A 82 -3.58 -12.69 -9.13
CA LEU A 82 -4.68 -12.31 -10.01
C LEU A 82 -4.19 -11.60 -11.28
N THR A 83 -3.18 -10.73 -11.17
CA THR A 83 -2.67 -9.97 -12.33
C THR A 83 -2.01 -10.87 -13.39
N PRO A 84 -1.11 -11.82 -13.05
CA PRO A 84 -0.61 -12.81 -14.02
C PRO A 84 -1.67 -13.77 -14.56
N LEU A 85 -2.79 -13.92 -13.84
CA LEU A 85 -3.97 -14.65 -14.31
C LEU A 85 -4.92 -13.77 -15.13
N GLU A 86 -4.49 -12.56 -15.50
CA GLU A 86 -5.21 -11.65 -16.38
C GLU A 86 -6.52 -11.11 -15.73
N MET A 87 -6.67 -11.22 -14.41
CA MET A 87 -7.87 -10.79 -13.67
C MET A 87 -7.76 -9.33 -13.20
N LYS A 88 -7.96 -8.39 -14.14
CA LYS A 88 -7.85 -6.94 -13.90
C LYS A 88 -8.78 -6.41 -12.80
N ILE A 89 -10.10 -6.60 -12.95
CA ILE A 89 -11.08 -6.00 -12.04
C ILE A 89 -10.93 -6.51 -10.59
N PRO A 90 -10.77 -7.82 -10.35
CA PRO A 90 -10.46 -8.33 -9.01
C PRO A 90 -9.17 -7.74 -8.42
N ALA A 91 -8.10 -7.60 -9.21
CA ALA A 91 -6.86 -6.98 -8.75
C ALA A 91 -7.09 -5.51 -8.34
N LEU A 92 -7.80 -4.72 -9.15
CA LEU A 92 -8.13 -3.32 -8.83
C LEU A 92 -8.99 -3.19 -7.57
N PHE A 93 -9.92 -4.12 -7.34
CA PHE A 93 -10.73 -4.15 -6.12
C PHE A 93 -9.85 -4.33 -4.87
N LEU A 94 -8.89 -5.24 -4.91
CA LEU A 94 -7.95 -5.45 -3.81
C LEU A 94 -7.01 -4.26 -3.62
N ILE A 95 -6.54 -3.61 -4.69
CA ILE A 95 -5.71 -2.39 -4.57
C ILE A 95 -6.52 -1.25 -3.90
N ARG A 96 -7.80 -1.12 -4.23
CA ARG A 96 -8.70 -0.19 -3.53
C ARG A 96 -8.83 -0.55 -2.04
N ARG A 97 -8.96 -1.83 -1.72
CA ARG A 97 -9.04 -2.31 -0.34
C ARG A 97 -7.76 -2.00 0.45
N LEU A 98 -6.58 -2.20 -0.14
CA LEU A 98 -5.30 -1.78 0.45
C LEU A 98 -5.29 -0.28 0.82
N GLN A 99 -5.85 0.57 -0.05
CA GLN A 99 -5.93 2.02 0.19
C GLN A 99 -6.77 2.32 1.42
N GLU A 100 -7.93 1.67 1.58
CA GLU A 100 -8.78 1.84 2.75
C GLU A 100 -8.13 1.30 4.03
N LEU A 101 -7.55 0.10 3.95
CA LEU A 101 -6.89 -0.55 5.09
C LEU A 101 -5.76 0.32 5.63
N SER A 102 -4.97 0.96 4.75
CA SER A 102 -3.88 1.84 5.18
C SER A 102 -4.34 3.06 6.00
N LEU A 103 -5.47 3.68 5.63
CA LEU A 103 -6.01 4.82 6.39
C LEU A 103 -6.69 4.35 7.68
N LYS A 104 -7.41 3.22 7.62
CA LYS A 104 -8.03 2.59 8.80
C LYS A 104 -6.98 2.19 9.83
N TYR A 105 -5.87 1.61 9.39
CA TYR A 105 -4.72 1.29 10.23
C TYR A 105 -4.24 2.54 11.00
N ILE A 106 -3.94 3.63 10.29
CA ILE A 106 -3.46 4.88 10.91
C ILE A 106 -4.46 5.41 11.94
N TYR A 107 -5.74 5.38 11.61
CA TYR A 107 -6.80 5.85 12.49
C TYR A 107 -6.91 5.00 13.76
N PHE A 108 -7.07 3.68 13.59
CA PHE A 108 -7.25 2.77 14.72
C PHE A 108 -6.00 2.66 15.58
N PHE A 109 -4.81 2.90 15.01
CA PHE A 109 -3.57 2.93 15.78
C PHE A 109 -3.62 3.90 16.97
N ASP A 110 -4.24 5.06 16.81
CA ASP A 110 -4.42 6.03 17.90
C ASP A 110 -5.79 5.93 18.59
N HIS A 111 -6.75 5.18 18.03
CA HIS A 111 -8.10 4.98 18.57
C HIS A 111 -8.38 3.52 18.94
N GLN A 112 -7.56 2.95 19.84
CA GLN A 112 -7.65 1.53 20.22
C GLN A 112 -9.01 1.11 20.77
N ILE A 113 -9.69 1.98 21.55
CA ILE A 113 -11.03 1.69 22.09
C ILE A 113 -12.05 1.50 20.95
N GLU A 114 -11.98 2.33 19.91
CA GLU A 114 -12.88 2.19 18.75
C GLU A 114 -12.56 0.93 17.94
N CYS A 115 -11.27 0.56 17.85
CA CYS A 115 -10.84 -0.69 17.24
C CYS A 115 -11.44 -1.89 17.97
N ILE A 116 -11.29 -1.95 19.30
CA ILE A 116 -11.81 -3.05 20.13
C ILE A 116 -13.32 -3.16 20.00
N LYS A 117 -14.06 -2.04 20.12
CA LYS A 117 -15.53 -2.05 19.98
C LYS A 117 -16.01 -2.57 18.62
N LYS A 118 -15.25 -2.29 17.55
CA LYS A 118 -15.55 -2.81 16.22
C LYS A 118 -15.35 -4.32 16.14
N GLU A 119 -14.33 -4.86 16.81
CA GLU A 119 -14.07 -6.31 16.83
C GLU A 119 -15.07 -7.06 17.74
N GLU A 120 -15.60 -6.40 18.78
CA GLU A 120 -16.56 -6.99 19.72
C GLU A 120 -18.02 -6.96 19.24
N ASP A 121 -18.41 -6.02 18.39
CA ASP A 121 -19.79 -5.87 17.89
C ASP A 121 -19.83 -5.69 16.36
N GLU A 122 -20.34 -6.71 15.66
CA GLU A 122 -20.53 -6.71 14.21
C GLU A 122 -21.45 -5.57 13.72
N ASN A 123 -22.34 -5.07 14.59
CA ASN A 123 -23.25 -3.96 14.29
C ASN A 123 -22.68 -2.59 14.69
N TYR A 124 -21.46 -2.53 15.22
CA TYR A 124 -20.85 -1.28 15.66
C TYR A 124 -20.57 -0.36 14.46
N LYS A 125 -21.49 0.57 14.24
CA LYS A 125 -21.45 1.57 13.16
C LYS A 125 -20.48 2.73 13.42
N THR A 126 -19.28 2.49 13.97
CA THR A 126 -18.21 3.52 13.93
C THR A 126 -17.18 3.19 12.87
N ILE A 127 -17.64 2.86 11.67
CA ILE A 127 -16.82 3.19 10.52
C ILE A 127 -17.11 4.67 10.28
N LYS A 128 -16.33 5.54 10.94
CA LYS A 128 -16.15 6.90 10.45
C LYS A 128 -16.02 6.82 8.94
N ASN A 129 -16.84 7.58 8.21
CA ASN A 129 -16.76 7.57 6.76
C ASN A 129 -15.29 7.81 6.36
N LEU A 130 -14.78 7.20 5.29
CA LEU A 130 -13.40 7.38 4.83
C LEU A 130 -13.02 8.87 4.75
N GLN A 131 -13.99 9.74 4.48
CA GLN A 131 -13.84 11.18 4.54
C GLN A 131 -13.38 11.71 5.91
N GLU A 132 -14.01 11.27 7.00
CA GLU A 132 -13.64 11.67 8.36
C GLU A 132 -12.25 11.15 8.74
N ILE A 133 -11.88 9.93 8.31
CA ILE A 133 -10.53 9.39 8.53
C ILE A 133 -9.49 10.25 7.80
N LYS A 134 -9.77 10.65 6.55
CA LYS A 134 -8.89 11.56 5.80
C LYS A 134 -8.76 12.92 6.46
N GLU A 135 -9.84 13.46 7.00
CA GLU A 135 -9.82 14.73 7.74
C GLU A 135 -9.02 14.62 9.03
N TYR A 136 -9.17 13.51 9.76
CA TYR A 136 -8.33 13.20 10.93
C TYR A 136 -6.84 13.19 10.55
N ILE A 137 -6.47 12.50 9.46
CA ILE A 137 -5.07 12.41 9.02
C ILE A 137 -4.51 13.80 8.64
N LYS A 138 -5.30 14.63 7.96
CA LYS A 138 -4.89 16.01 7.59
C LYS A 138 -4.71 16.91 8.80
N ASN A 139 -5.59 16.79 9.79
CA ASN A 139 -5.61 17.64 10.98
C ASN A 139 -4.83 17.07 12.16
N TYR A 140 -4.05 16.02 11.94
CA TYR A 140 -3.31 15.33 13.00
C TYR A 140 -2.29 16.29 13.66
N PRO A 141 -2.18 16.32 15.00
CA PRO A 141 -1.37 17.29 15.73
C PRO A 141 0.13 16.96 15.70
N PHE A 142 0.72 16.90 14.51
CA PHE A 142 2.12 16.55 14.31
C PHE A 142 3.10 17.52 14.97
N SER A 143 2.76 18.82 15.04
CA SER A 143 3.58 19.81 15.74
C SER A 143 3.77 19.43 17.21
N ASN A 144 2.74 18.89 17.86
CA ASN A 144 2.82 18.46 19.25
C ASN A 144 3.57 17.13 19.38
N LYS A 145 3.41 16.22 18.41
CA LYS A 145 4.04 14.88 18.44
C LYS A 145 5.56 14.95 18.20
N TYR A 146 6.00 15.80 17.26
CA TYR A 146 7.38 15.83 16.75
C TYR A 146 8.10 17.18 16.88
N ASN A 147 7.43 18.24 17.34
CA ASN A 147 8.00 19.60 17.41
C ASN A 147 8.48 20.13 16.05
N ILE A 148 7.66 19.92 15.01
CA ILE A 148 7.93 20.29 13.61
C ILE A 148 6.99 21.41 13.16
N ASP A 149 7.45 22.22 12.20
CA ASP A 149 6.64 23.24 11.53
C ASP A 149 5.38 22.62 10.89
N LYS A 150 4.23 22.99 11.46
CA LYS A 150 2.89 22.53 11.08
C LYS A 150 2.61 22.75 9.59
N SER A 151 2.98 23.92 9.05
CA SER A 151 2.60 24.33 7.69
C SER A 151 3.22 23.46 6.60
N LYS A 152 4.48 23.01 6.79
CA LYS A 152 5.18 22.18 5.82
C LYS A 152 4.62 20.76 5.77
N LEU A 153 4.30 20.20 6.93
CA LEU A 153 3.79 18.84 7.03
C LEU A 153 2.33 18.73 6.59
N GLU A 154 1.49 19.72 6.91
CA GLU A 154 0.11 19.80 6.43
C GLU A 154 0.05 19.83 4.89
N ASN A 155 0.94 20.61 4.26
CA ASN A 155 1.05 20.66 2.80
C ASN A 155 1.47 19.30 2.21
N LEU A 156 2.40 18.60 2.85
CA LEU A 156 2.82 17.26 2.41
C LEU A 156 1.66 16.25 2.55
N ILE A 157 1.03 16.17 3.72
CA ILE A 157 -0.09 15.27 3.98
C ILE A 157 -1.26 15.55 3.03
N THR A 158 -1.59 16.82 2.80
CA THR A 158 -2.65 17.20 1.85
C THR A 158 -2.36 16.69 0.45
N ASN A 159 -1.11 16.77 0.00
CA ASN A 159 -0.69 16.23 -1.30
C ASN A 159 -0.75 14.69 -1.34
N ILE A 160 -0.34 14.02 -0.26
CA ILE A 160 -0.43 12.55 -0.16
C ILE A 160 -1.90 12.09 -0.23
N ILE A 161 -2.78 12.72 0.55
CA ILE A 161 -4.21 12.39 0.55
C ILE A 161 -4.88 12.75 -0.78
N LYS A 162 -4.47 13.83 -1.45
CA LYS A 162 -4.97 14.16 -2.79
C LYS A 162 -4.62 13.08 -3.82
N ASN A 163 -3.39 12.54 -3.78
CA ASN A 163 -2.98 11.46 -4.68
C ASN A 163 -3.68 10.14 -4.34
N TRP A 164 -3.90 9.87 -3.06
CA TRP A 164 -4.76 8.78 -2.60
C TRP A 164 -6.18 8.93 -3.18
N ASP A 165 -6.81 10.11 -3.05
CA ASP A 165 -8.18 10.39 -3.51
C ASP A 165 -8.32 10.21 -5.02
N ASN A 166 -7.36 10.70 -5.79
CA ASN A 166 -7.38 10.58 -7.25
C ASN A 166 -7.32 9.10 -7.68
N SER A 167 -6.39 8.34 -7.11
CA SER A 167 -6.24 6.92 -7.42
C SER A 167 -7.44 6.10 -6.93
N TYR A 168 -8.00 6.41 -5.76
CA TYR A 168 -9.18 5.75 -5.22
C TYR A 168 -10.40 5.97 -6.12
N LYS A 169 -10.61 7.20 -6.60
CA LYS A 169 -11.70 7.53 -7.53
C LYS A 169 -11.57 6.79 -8.86
N GLU A 170 -10.38 6.73 -9.42
CA GLU A 170 -10.13 6.00 -10.67
C GLU A 170 -10.47 4.52 -10.55
N MET A 171 -9.98 3.84 -9.51
CA MET A 171 -10.31 2.43 -9.26
C MET A 171 -11.79 2.22 -8.93
N SER A 172 -12.40 3.16 -8.19
CA SER A 172 -13.84 3.11 -7.88
C SER A 172 -14.70 3.16 -9.13
N ASN A 173 -14.26 3.82 -10.21
CA ASN A 173 -14.98 3.81 -11.47
C ASN A 173 -15.06 2.42 -12.11
N TYR A 174 -14.02 1.60 -11.97
CA TYR A 174 -14.01 0.21 -12.42
C TYR A 174 -14.90 -0.68 -11.54
N VAL A 175 -14.91 -0.47 -10.23
CA VAL A 175 -15.71 -1.29 -9.30
C VAL A 175 -17.21 -0.98 -9.39
N HIS A 176 -17.57 0.30 -9.49
CA HIS A 176 -18.97 0.73 -9.56
C HIS A 176 -19.51 0.82 -10.99
N ALA A 177 -18.65 0.58 -11.99
CA ALA A 177 -19.00 0.69 -13.39
C ALA A 177 -19.66 2.07 -13.68
N SER A 178 -19.01 3.15 -13.20
CA SER A 178 -19.60 4.50 -13.12
C SER A 178 -20.13 5.02 -14.47
N ASN A 179 -19.61 4.50 -15.58
CA ASN A 179 -20.22 4.61 -16.89
C ASN A 179 -19.81 3.40 -17.77
N THR A 180 -20.41 3.30 -18.96
CA THR A 180 -20.22 2.15 -19.85
C THR A 180 -18.80 1.99 -20.44
N SER A 181 -17.89 2.97 -20.27
CA SER A 181 -16.48 2.81 -20.66
C SER A 181 -15.67 1.98 -19.66
N TYR A 182 -16.20 1.74 -18.46
CA TYR A 182 -15.60 0.89 -17.44
C TYR A 182 -16.21 -0.53 -17.41
N PHE A 183 -17.13 -0.83 -18.33
CA PHE A 183 -17.73 -2.15 -18.44
C PHE A 183 -16.77 -3.07 -19.18
N ASP A 184 -16.49 -4.24 -18.60
CA ASP A 184 -15.94 -5.36 -19.37
C ASP A 184 -17.07 -5.94 -20.22
N LYS A 185 -17.30 -5.34 -21.40
CA LYS A 185 -18.32 -5.75 -22.40
C LYS A 185 -17.88 -7.01 -23.15
N VAL A 186 -17.47 -8.02 -22.42
CA VAL A 186 -16.93 -9.28 -22.94
C VAL A 186 -18.07 -10.31 -22.93
N ASN A 187 -18.46 -10.77 -24.12
CA ASN A 187 -19.58 -11.71 -24.26
C ASN A 187 -19.13 -13.18 -24.21
N TYR A 188 -17.88 -13.45 -24.56
CA TYR A 188 -17.29 -14.79 -24.56
C TYR A 188 -15.91 -14.76 -23.91
N LEU A 189 -15.50 -15.88 -23.27
CA LEU A 189 -14.18 -15.98 -22.62
C LEU A 189 -13.02 -15.66 -23.58
N ASN A 190 -13.16 -16.01 -24.85
CA ASN A 190 -12.15 -15.75 -25.88
C ASN A 190 -12.04 -14.26 -26.28
N ASP A 191 -13.05 -13.45 -25.94
CA ASP A 191 -13.04 -12.00 -26.19
C ASP A 191 -12.31 -11.23 -25.09
N PHE A 192 -11.97 -11.90 -23.98
CA PHE A 192 -11.23 -11.28 -22.90
C PHE A 192 -9.82 -10.96 -23.39
N LYS A 193 -9.49 -9.67 -23.45
CA LYS A 193 -8.17 -9.19 -23.86
C LYS A 193 -7.52 -8.50 -22.68
N PHE A 194 -6.48 -9.14 -22.15
CA PHE A 194 -5.59 -8.54 -21.16
C PHE A 194 -4.31 -8.16 -21.88
N GLU A 195 -4.06 -6.86 -21.99
CA GLU A 195 -2.95 -6.31 -22.75
C GLU A 195 -1.88 -5.74 -21.82
N ASP A 196 -0.68 -5.50 -22.35
CA ASP A 196 0.42 -4.90 -21.57
C ASP A 196 0.03 -3.58 -20.90
N LYS A 197 -0.84 -2.78 -21.55
CA LYS A 197 -1.38 -1.54 -20.98
C LYS A 197 -2.14 -1.77 -19.67
N ASP A 198 -2.79 -2.92 -19.50
CA ASP A 198 -3.54 -3.27 -18.28
C ASP A 198 -2.57 -3.62 -17.15
N ILE A 199 -1.49 -4.34 -17.46
CA ILE A 199 -0.42 -4.63 -16.49
C ILE A 199 0.25 -3.33 -16.04
N ILE A 200 0.60 -2.46 -16.98
CA ILE A 200 1.20 -1.15 -16.71
C ILE A 200 0.26 -0.31 -15.84
N PHE A 201 -1.03 -0.29 -16.16
CA PHE A 201 -2.04 0.43 -15.40
C PHE A 201 -2.13 -0.06 -13.94
N ILE A 202 -2.21 -1.38 -13.73
CA ILE A 202 -2.21 -1.98 -12.38
C ILE A 202 -0.89 -1.66 -11.65
N ASN A 203 0.25 -1.77 -12.33
CA ASN A 203 1.56 -1.47 -11.75
C ASN A 203 1.66 -0.01 -11.28
N ASN A 204 1.16 0.93 -12.06
CA ASN A 204 1.12 2.35 -11.67
C ASN A 204 0.31 2.57 -10.39
N HIS A 205 -0.80 1.85 -10.22
CA HIS A 205 -1.56 1.89 -8.98
C HIS A 205 -0.80 1.28 -7.80
N ILE A 206 -0.08 0.16 -8.00
CA ILE A 206 0.78 -0.45 -6.97
C ILE A 206 1.90 0.51 -6.53
N LYS A 207 2.59 1.15 -7.48
CA LYS A 207 3.65 2.12 -7.19
C LYS A 207 3.11 3.34 -6.42
N ASN A 208 1.94 3.85 -6.82
CA ASN A 208 1.31 4.96 -6.15
C ASN A 208 0.88 4.60 -4.72
N ILE A 209 0.17 3.48 -4.52
CA ILE A 209 -0.24 3.07 -3.19
C ILE A 209 0.96 2.76 -2.30
N SER A 210 1.99 2.10 -2.84
CA SER A 210 3.23 1.84 -2.12
C SER A 210 3.85 3.15 -1.60
N SER A 211 3.90 4.17 -2.45
CA SER A 211 4.42 5.48 -2.09
C SER A 211 3.57 6.17 -1.03
N VAL A 212 2.24 6.13 -1.16
CA VAL A 212 1.31 6.74 -0.18
C VAL A 212 1.42 6.05 1.18
N VAL A 213 1.32 4.73 1.21
CA VAL A 213 1.35 3.93 2.44
C VAL A 213 2.66 4.15 3.18
N ASN A 214 3.80 3.95 2.51
CA ASN A 214 5.08 4.08 3.17
C ASN A 214 5.37 5.52 3.58
N SER A 215 4.95 6.52 2.80
CA SER A 215 5.10 7.93 3.22
C SER A 215 4.27 8.25 4.45
N LEU A 216 3.01 7.81 4.50
CA LEU A 216 2.16 8.02 5.68
C LEU A 216 2.72 7.27 6.89
N PHE A 217 3.16 6.01 6.73
CA PHE A 217 3.69 5.23 7.84
C PHE A 217 4.97 5.85 8.39
N ILE A 218 5.89 6.32 7.53
CA ILE A 218 7.07 7.09 7.96
C ILE A 218 6.64 8.33 8.76
N ILE A 219 5.66 9.11 8.27
CA ILE A 219 5.24 10.34 8.96
C ILE A 219 4.58 10.02 10.32
N PHE A 220 3.66 9.06 10.37
CA PHE A 220 2.90 8.72 11.58
C PHE A 220 3.71 7.97 12.63
N HIS A 221 4.71 7.19 12.19
CA HIS A 221 5.60 6.40 13.04
C HIS A 221 7.06 6.87 12.95
N PHE A 222 7.30 8.16 12.71
CA PHE A 222 8.65 8.68 12.45
C PHE A 222 9.64 8.33 13.58
N LYS A 223 9.22 8.48 14.84
CA LYS A 223 10.06 8.11 16.00
C LYS A 223 10.45 6.64 16.01
N ASP A 224 9.55 5.76 15.59
CA ASP A 224 9.82 4.32 15.52
C ASP A 224 10.72 4.01 14.32
N TYR A 225 10.41 4.60 13.16
CA TYR A 225 11.20 4.50 11.94
C TYR A 225 12.67 4.88 12.17
N VAL A 226 12.95 6.00 12.85
CA VAL A 226 14.32 6.41 13.18
C VAL A 226 15.04 5.35 14.01
N ARG A 227 14.33 4.67 14.92
CA ARG A 227 14.88 3.61 15.77
C ARG A 227 15.08 2.27 15.08
N PHE A 228 14.60 2.07 13.84
CA PHE A 228 14.87 0.81 13.12
C PHE A 228 16.38 0.67 12.92
N ALA A 229 16.96 -0.35 13.55
CA ALA A 229 18.40 -0.56 13.61
C ALA A 229 18.99 -1.08 12.28
N ASP A 230 18.17 -1.67 11.40
CA ASP A 230 18.65 -2.34 10.19
C ASP A 230 18.56 -1.42 8.95
N TYR A 231 19.72 -1.09 8.38
CA TYR A 231 19.84 -0.23 7.19
C TYR A 231 19.11 -0.77 5.94
N PRO A 232 19.15 -2.08 5.61
CA PRO A 232 18.41 -2.68 4.50
C PRO A 232 16.89 -2.54 4.64
N GLU A 233 16.32 -2.66 5.85
CA GLU A 233 14.87 -2.48 6.08
C GLU A 233 14.44 -1.04 5.74
N LYS A 234 15.19 -0.05 6.22
CA LYS A 234 14.98 1.37 5.86
C LYS A 234 15.20 1.63 4.38
N CYS A 235 16.18 0.98 3.75
CA CYS A 235 16.40 1.06 2.30
C CYS A 235 15.19 0.53 1.53
N MET A 236 14.63 -0.62 1.93
CA MET A 236 13.44 -1.20 1.30
C MET A 236 12.22 -0.29 1.42
N ILE A 237 11.94 0.21 2.63
CA ILE A 237 10.84 1.16 2.86
C ILE A 237 11.04 2.41 2.00
N ARG A 238 12.25 2.98 1.94
CA ARG A 238 12.52 4.15 1.09
C ARG A 238 12.40 3.80 -0.40
N SER A 239 12.92 2.67 -0.86
CA SER A 239 12.84 2.24 -2.27
C SER A 239 11.41 2.03 -2.73
N SER A 240 10.50 1.67 -1.82
CA SER A 240 9.07 1.52 -2.11
C SER A 240 8.32 2.84 -2.34
N ILE A 241 8.97 4.00 -2.15
CA ILE A 241 8.43 5.34 -2.43
C ILE A 241 9.02 5.88 -3.72
N GLU A 242 8.14 6.11 -4.70
CA GLU A 242 8.48 6.64 -6.02
C GLU A 242 9.07 8.04 -5.94
N SER A 243 10.16 8.22 -6.68
CA SER A 243 10.89 9.50 -6.70
C SER A 243 10.09 10.62 -7.38
N GLU A 244 9.28 10.27 -8.39
CA GLU A 244 8.48 11.23 -9.18
C GLU A 244 7.44 11.98 -8.32
N LEU A 245 6.96 11.36 -7.25
CA LEU A 245 5.99 11.97 -6.33
C LEU A 245 6.63 12.99 -5.37
N ASN A 246 7.97 13.07 -5.32
CA ASN A 246 8.75 13.96 -4.45
C ASN A 246 8.47 13.80 -2.94
N TYR A 247 7.75 12.77 -2.50
CA TYR A 247 7.43 12.58 -1.08
C TYR A 247 8.67 12.34 -0.25
N LYS A 248 9.54 11.42 -0.68
CA LYS A 248 10.80 11.09 0.01
C LYS A 248 11.63 12.33 0.32
N LYS A 249 11.84 13.19 -0.69
CA LYS A 249 12.60 14.45 -0.54
C LYS A 249 11.93 15.39 0.46
N LYS A 250 10.61 15.58 0.36
CA LYS A 250 9.86 16.44 1.30
C LYS A 250 9.89 15.92 2.73
N ILE A 251 9.81 14.60 2.94
CA ILE A 251 9.92 14.01 4.28
C ILE A 251 11.33 14.23 4.83
N ILE A 252 12.39 14.00 4.03
CA ILE A 252 13.78 14.32 4.42
C ILE A 252 13.91 15.80 4.81
N ASP A 253 13.38 16.73 4.00
CA ASP A 253 13.48 18.17 4.26
C ASP A 253 12.77 18.59 5.56
N ILE A 254 11.69 17.91 5.93
CA ILE A 254 10.88 18.21 7.13
C ILE A 254 11.50 17.59 8.39
N PHE A 255 11.85 16.32 8.32
CA PHE A 255 12.28 15.53 9.47
C PHE A 255 13.81 15.50 9.67
N LYS A 256 14.58 15.95 8.66
CA LYS A 256 16.04 16.04 8.65
C LYS A 256 16.82 14.74 8.87
N GLU A 257 16.14 13.60 9.00
CA GLU A 257 16.76 12.33 9.40
C GLU A 257 16.09 11.12 8.70
N ILE A 258 16.31 11.00 7.37
CA ILE A 258 15.89 9.84 6.55
C ILE A 258 16.97 9.47 5.54
#